data_AF-A0A0F8ZH55-F1
#
_entry.id   AF-A0A0F8ZH55-F1
#
_cell.length_a   1.000
_cell.length_b   1.000
_cell.length_c   1.000
_cell.angle_alpha   90.00
_cell.angle_beta   90.00
_cell.angle_gamma   90.00
#
_symmetry.space_group_name_H-M   'P 1'
#
loop_
_entity.id
_entity.type
_entity.pdbx_description
1 polymer ?
#
loop_
_entity_poly.entity_id
_entity_poly.type
_entity_poly.pdbx_seq_one_letter_code
_entity_poly.pdbx_strand_id
1 'polypeptide(L)' 'MVLVKAKVVDSTHLELSQPIAARKGLTVLVSVAEARDKDAERQQWLAASAESLHAAYGESEPDYSASMVKDSNPDYGT' A
#
# COMPACT_ATOMS: atom_id res chain seq x y z
N MET A 1 2.18 -18.83 -4.22
CA MET A 1 3.03 -17.88 -4.96
C MET A 1 4.44 -18.00 -4.39
N VAL A 2 5.45 -18.31 -5.22
CA VAL A 2 6.85 -18.43 -4.77
C VAL A 2 7.59 -17.18 -5.23
N LEU A 3 8.21 -16.45 -4.29
CA LEU A 3 9.03 -15.29 -4.61
C LEU A 3 10.45 -15.76 -4.91
N VAL A 4 10.98 -15.38 -6.08
CA VAL A 4 12.30 -15.80 -6.55
C VAL A 4 13.05 -14.57 -7.01
N LYS A 5 14.32 -14.46 -6.61
CA LYS A 5 15.19 -13.40 -7.09
C LYS A 5 15.74 -13.80 -8.47
N ALA A 6 15.73 -12.85 -9.38
CA ALA A 6 16.31 -13.03 -10.70
C ALA A 6 17.06 -11.76 -11.10
N LYS A 7 18.12 -11.93 -11.89
CA LYS A 7 18.83 -10.82 -12.52
C LYS A 7 18.31 -10.65 -13.94
N VAL A 8 18.07 -9.41 -14.34
CA VAL A 8 17.79 -9.08 -15.74
C VAL A 8 19.09 -9.20 -16.52
N VAL A 9 19.13 -10.12 -17.49
CA VAL A 9 20.28 -10.29 -18.39
C VAL A 9 20.13 -9.36 -19.59
N ASP A 10 18.93 -9.34 -20.16
CA ASP A 10 18.52 -8.45 -21.24
C ASP A 10 16.98 -8.26 -21.21
N SER A 11 16.41 -7.68 -22.27
CA SER A 11 14.98 -7.40 -22.35
C SER A 11 14.07 -8.63 -22.42
N THR A 12 14.61 -9.82 -22.68
CA THR A 12 13.85 -11.06 -22.86
C THR A 12 14.31 -12.21 -21.96
N HIS A 13 15.43 -12.05 -21.24
CA HIS A 13 16.00 -13.10 -20.40
C HIS A 13 16.18 -12.67 -18.93
N LEU A 14 15.72 -13.54 -18.04
CA LEU A 14 15.94 -13.47 -16.60
C LEU A 14 16.79 -14.66 -16.15
N GLU A 15 17.85 -14.40 -15.41
CA GLU A 15 18.67 -15.42 -14.78
C GLU A 15 18.21 -15.62 -13.34
N LEU A 16 17.67 -16.80 -13.03
CA LEU A 16 17.18 -17.13 -11.69
C LEU A 16 18.35 -17.35 -10.73
N SER A 17 18.31 -16.73 -9.55
CA SER A 17 19.34 -16.94 -8.53
C SER A 17 19.33 -18.36 -7.95
N GLN A 18 18.21 -19.05 -8.09
CA GLN A 18 18.01 -20.44 -7.66
C GLN A 18 16.97 -21.13 -8.56
N PRO A 19 17.04 -22.47 -8.70
CA PRO A 19 16.05 -23.22 -9.46
C PRO A 19 14.63 -23.06 -8.91
N ILE A 20 13.64 -23.08 -9.81
CA ILE A 20 12.22 -23.15 -9.47
C ILE A 20 11.67 -24.52 -9.80
N ALA A 21 10.69 -25.00 -9.02
CA ALA A 21 9.99 -26.25 -9.28
C ALA A 21 8.92 -26.08 -10.38
N ALA A 22 9.29 -25.53 -11.53
CA ALA A 22 8.42 -25.36 -12.69
C ALA A 22 8.78 -26.37 -13.78
N ARG A 23 7.76 -27.00 -14.37
CA ARG A 23 7.93 -27.90 -15.51
C ARG A 23 8.19 -27.07 -16.78
N LYS A 24 8.94 -27.65 -17.71
CA LYS A 24 9.15 -27.06 -19.05
C LYS A 24 7.80 -26.79 -19.72
N GLY A 25 7.65 -25.59 -20.31
CA GLY A 25 6.46 -25.19 -21.06
C GLY A 25 5.37 -24.48 -20.24
N LEU A 26 5.55 -24.32 -18.93
CA LEU A 26 4.62 -23.53 -18.11
C LEU A 26 4.84 -22.02 -18.29
N THR A 27 3.75 -21.28 -18.32
CA THR A 27 3.76 -19.81 -18.27
C THR A 27 4.00 -19.34 -16.84
N VAL A 28 4.91 -18.38 -16.67
CA VAL A 28 5.19 -17.74 -15.38
C VAL A 28 4.78 -16.28 -15.44
N LEU A 29 4.22 -15.78 -14.33
CA LEU A 29 3.93 -14.35 -14.17
C LEU A 29 5.14 -13.68 -13.51
N VAL A 30 5.65 -12.63 -14.13
CA VAL A 30 6.81 -11.88 -13.66
C VAL A 30 6.33 -10.55 -13.09
N SER A 31 6.70 -10.26 -11.85
CA SER A 31 6.54 -8.94 -11.24
C SER A 31 7.92 -8.37 -10.95
N VAL A 32 8.22 -7.20 -11.48
CA VAL A 32 9.48 -6.51 -11.21
C VAL A 32 9.33 -5.72 -9.91
N ALA A 33 10.14 -6.05 -8.91
CA ALA A 33 10.23 -5.23 -7.71
C ALA A 33 11.04 -3.98 -8.06
N GLU A 34 10.37 -2.85 -8.22
CA GLU A 34 11.07 -1.58 -8.39
C GLU A 34 11.89 -1.28 -7.13
N ALA A 35 13.12 -0.82 -7.32
CA ALA A 35 13.91 -0.28 -6.21
C ALA A 35 13.11 0.85 -5.57
N ARG A 36 13.16 0.91 -4.22
CA ARG A 36 12.40 1.83 -3.37
C ARG A 36 12.55 3.34 -3.69
N ASP A 37 13.26 3.73 -4.74
CA ASP A 37 13.37 5.12 -5.17
C ASP A 37 12.04 5.70 -5.70
N LYS A 38 11.08 4.86 -6.13
CA LYS A 38 9.72 5.34 -6.44
C LYS A 38 8.85 5.61 -5.21
N ASP A 39 9.36 5.36 -4.00
CA ASP A 39 8.61 5.60 -2.76
C ASP A 39 8.78 7.05 -2.28
N ALA A 40 9.67 7.89 -2.85
CA ALA A 40 9.90 9.25 -2.35
C ALA A 40 8.64 10.13 -2.41
N GLU A 41 7.96 10.16 -3.55
CA GLU A 41 6.70 10.90 -3.72
C GLU A 41 5.62 10.34 -2.77
N ARG A 42 5.52 9.02 -2.66
CA ARG A 42 4.56 8.36 -1.79
C ARG A 42 4.82 8.63 -0.31
N GLN A 43 6.07 8.62 0.13
CA GLN A 43 6.45 8.98 1.49
C GLN A 43 6.19 10.46 1.76
N GLN A 44 6.46 11.33 0.79
CA GLN A 44 6.15 12.76 0.89
C GLN A 44 4.64 13.00 1.01
N TRP A 45 3.83 12.28 0.23
CA TRP A 45 2.37 12.32 0.32
C TRP A 45 1.85 11.79 1.66
N LEU A 46 2.40 10.68 2.17
CA LEU A 46 2.04 10.14 3.49
C LEU A 46 2.38 11.12 4.61
N ALA A 47 3.56 11.74 4.56
CA ALA A 47 3.99 12.72 5.56
C ALA A 47 3.06 13.95 5.57
N ALA A 48 2.79 14.54 4.40
CA ALA A 48 1.91 15.69 4.28
C ALA A 48 0.47 15.37 4.72
N SER A 49 -0.01 14.16 4.42
CA SER A 49 -1.35 13.70 4.83
C SER A 49 -1.44 13.53 6.34
N ALA A 50 -0.41 12.97 6.99
CA ALA A 50 -0.36 12.80 8.43
C ALA A 50 -0.32 14.15 9.17
N GLU A 51 0.47 15.10 8.68
CA GLU A 51 0.52 16.47 9.23
C GLU A 51 -0.83 17.17 9.11
N SER A 52 -1.46 17.09 7.93
CA SER A 52 -2.79 17.70 7.69
C SER A 52 -3.86 17.09 8.58
N LEU A 53 -3.83 15.76 8.77
CA LEU A 53 -4.75 15.06 9.67
C LEU A 53 -4.57 15.54 11.10
N HIS A 54 -3.33 15.61 11.60
CA HIS A 54 -3.07 16.08 12.95
C HIS A 54 -3.50 17.53 13.16
N ALA A 55 -3.34 18.40 12.16
CA ALA A 55 -3.79 19.79 12.24
C ALA A 55 -5.31 19.95 12.23
N ALA A 56 -6.04 19.01 11.60
CA ALA A 56 -7.51 19.03 11.54
C ALA A 56 -8.18 18.63 12.86
N TYR A 57 -7.49 17.85 13.69
CA TYR A 57 -7.97 17.39 14.99
C TYR A 57 -7.14 18.02 16.12
N GLY A 58 -7.69 19.00 16.83
CA GLY A 58 -6.97 19.75 17.85
C GLY A 58 -7.89 20.43 18.85
N GLU A 59 -7.32 21.17 19.81
CA GLU A 59 -8.05 21.81 20.92
C GLU A 59 -9.20 22.74 20.51
N SER A 60 -9.24 23.15 19.24
CA SER A 60 -10.30 23.99 18.66
C SER A 60 -11.50 23.19 18.12
N GLU A 61 -11.52 21.86 18.30
CA GLU A 61 -12.65 21.02 17.89
C GLU A 61 -13.94 21.44 18.61
N PRO A 62 -15.05 21.60 17.89
CA PRO A 62 -16.34 21.84 18.52
C PRO A 62 -16.83 20.57 19.22
N ASP A 63 -17.49 20.74 20.36
CA ASP A 63 -18.14 19.62 21.05
C ASP A 63 -19.30 19.05 20.19
N TYR A 64 -19.09 17.87 19.62
CA TYR A 64 -20.08 17.15 18.83
C TYR A 64 -21.06 16.40 19.73
N SER A 65 -21.97 17.15 20.36
CA SER A 65 -23.01 16.58 21.21
C SER A 65 -24.03 15.73 20.43
N ALA A 66 -24.69 14.80 21.11
CA ALA A 66 -25.69 13.90 20.55
C ALA A 66 -26.88 14.63 19.89
N SER A 67 -27.15 15.89 20.27
CA SER A 67 -28.18 16.73 19.66
C SER A 67 -27.85 17.18 18.23
N MET A 68 -26.59 17.05 17.80
CA MET A 68 -26.15 17.36 16.43
C MET A 68 -26.40 16.20 15.45
N VAL A 69 -26.78 15.02 15.94
CA VAL A 69 -27.07 13.85 15.11
C VAL A 69 -28.40 14.06 14.37
N LYS A 70 -28.36 14.09 13.03
CA LYS A 70 -29.56 14.25 12.20
C LYS A 70 -30.41 12.98 12.15
N ASP A 71 -29.76 11.84 11.90
CA ASP A 71 -30.38 10.53 11.85
C ASP A 71 -29.58 9.57 12.74
N SER A 72 -30.24 8.99 13.73
CA SER A 72 -29.61 8.03 14.64
C SER A 72 -29.34 6.71 13.93
N ASN A 73 -28.13 6.17 14.10
CA ASN A 73 -27.78 4.85 13.57
C ASN A 73 -28.30 3.75 14.53
N PRO A 74 -29.26 2.90 14.12
CA PRO A 74 -29.83 1.85 14.98
C PRO A 74 -28.83 0.76 15.36
N ASP A 75 -27.73 0.58 14.60
CA ASP A 75 -26.71 -0.43 14.87
C ASP A 75 -25.72 -0.01 15.98
N TYR A 76 -25.80 1.23 16.45
CA TYR A 76 -24.86 1.84 17.39
C TYR A 76 -25.43 2.13 18.80
N GLY A 77 -26.64 1.66 19.14
CA GLY A 77 -27.22 1.84 20.50
C GLY A 77 -26.89 0.67 21.44
N THR A 78 -26.53 0.83 22.71
CA THR A 78 -26.37 1.99 23.63
C THR A 78 -25.05 1.89 24.38
#